data_AF-A0A7H8LVL6-F1
#
_entry.id   AF-A0A7H8LVL6-F1
#
_cell.length_a   1.000
_cell.length_b   1.000
_cell.length_c   1.000
_cell.angle_alpha   90.00
_cell.angle_beta   90.00
_cell.angle_gamma   90.00
#
_symmetry.space_group_name_H-M   'P 1'
#
loop_
_entity.id
_entity.type
_entity.pdbx_description
1 polymer ?
#
loop_
_entity_poly.entity_id
_entity_poly.type
_entity_poly.pdbx_seq_one_letter_code
_entity_poly.pdbx_strand_id
1 'polypeptide(L)'
;MTAAGTFRTAVEAKDLAAVTRALDPGIEFRSPVMVKPYLGRATVSALIAVLFEVFEDFRYLDDLVSRVPDGPGPPAQALIFDARVLGKQVQGLDWLRFGDTGLVTGLTVMVRPLPAAMTLARVVGKRMEEAAGGAAANAAGVGGAHGSGDTHGTAP
;
A
#
# COMPACT_ATOMS: atom_id res chain seq x y z
N MET A 1 8.19 -4.52 19.49
CA MET A 1 9.32 -3.75 18.95
C MET A 1 9.38 -3.98 17.46
N THR A 2 8.83 -3.11 16.62
CA THR A 2 9.18 -3.10 15.19
C THR A 2 10.26 -2.05 15.01
N ALA A 3 11.50 -2.52 14.92
CA ALA A 3 12.67 -1.69 14.67
C ALA A 3 12.69 -1.23 13.20
N ALA A 4 13.37 -0.10 12.96
CA ALA A 4 13.80 0.29 11.62
C ALA A 4 14.39 -0.93 10.89
N GLY A 5 13.92 -1.19 9.66
CA GLY A 5 14.24 -2.40 8.88
C GLY A 5 13.07 -3.35 8.64
N THR A 6 12.08 -3.43 9.54
CA THR A 6 10.95 -4.39 9.39
C THR A 6 10.13 -4.14 8.12
N PHE A 7 9.84 -2.87 7.81
CA PHE A 7 9.09 -2.49 6.62
C PHE A 7 9.90 -2.76 5.34
N ARG A 8 11.17 -2.36 5.32
CA ARG A 8 12.09 -2.58 4.18
C ARG A 8 12.16 -4.06 3.80
N THR A 9 12.46 -4.92 4.77
CA THR A 9 12.57 -6.37 4.54
C THR A 9 11.26 -6.98 4.06
N ALA A 10 10.12 -6.53 4.59
CA ALA A 10 8.82 -6.99 4.15
C ALA A 10 8.51 -6.59 2.69
N VAL A 11 8.88 -5.37 2.29
CA VAL A 11 8.75 -4.89 0.90
C VAL A 11 9.68 -5.64 -0.04
N GLU A 12 10.95 -5.81 0.31
CA GLU A 12 11.93 -6.56 -0.50
C GLU A 12 11.51 -8.02 -0.70
N ALA A 13 10.91 -8.63 0.31
CA ALA A 13 10.36 -10.00 0.24
C ALA A 13 9.00 -10.07 -0.47
N LYS A 14 8.39 -8.93 -0.84
CA LYS A 14 7.01 -8.83 -1.32
C LYS A 14 5.98 -9.51 -0.39
N ASP A 15 6.25 -9.52 0.92
CA ASP A 15 5.37 -10.10 1.94
C ASP A 15 4.33 -9.06 2.38
N LEU A 16 3.18 -9.06 1.69
CA LEU A 16 2.09 -8.14 1.98
C LEU A 16 1.60 -8.27 3.43
N ALA A 17 1.55 -9.48 3.99
CA ALA A 17 1.08 -9.68 5.36
C ALA A 17 2.05 -9.08 6.39
N ALA A 18 3.36 -9.21 6.17
CA ALA A 18 4.37 -8.55 6.99
C ALA A 18 4.31 -7.02 6.86
N VAL A 19 4.14 -6.50 5.64
CA VAL A 19 3.95 -5.05 5.42
C VAL A 19 2.72 -4.57 6.20
N THR A 20 1.56 -5.22 6.05
CA THR A 20 0.32 -4.84 6.74
C THR A 20 0.48 -4.83 8.27
N ARG A 21 1.23 -5.78 8.85
CA ARG A 21 1.54 -5.79 10.28
C ARG A 21 2.44 -4.63 10.72
N ALA A 22 3.31 -4.14 9.83
CA ALA A 22 4.22 -3.02 10.11
C ALA A 22 3.52 -1.64 10.02
N LEU A 23 2.34 -1.55 9.42
CA LEU A 23 1.58 -0.30 9.29
C LEU A 23 0.77 0.00 10.55
N ASP A 24 0.72 1.25 10.98
CA ASP A 24 -0.19 1.73 12.02
C ASP A 24 -1.66 1.67 11.52
N PRO A 25 -2.68 1.42 12.39
CA PRO A 25 -4.08 1.45 11.97
C PRO A 25 -4.50 2.78 11.33
N GLY A 26 -3.93 3.90 11.80
CA GLY A 26 -4.17 5.27 11.32
C GLY A 26 -3.14 5.78 10.31
N ILE A 27 -2.38 4.90 9.66
CA ILE A 27 -1.38 5.25 8.63
C ILE A 27 -1.93 6.25 7.61
N GLU A 28 -1.12 7.27 7.32
CA GLU A 28 -1.32 8.19 6.21
C GLU A 28 -0.31 7.89 5.08
N PHE A 29 -0.82 7.55 3.90
CA PHE A 29 -0.01 7.40 2.69
C PHE A 29 -0.17 8.60 1.75
N ARG A 30 0.94 9.23 1.37
CA ARG A 30 1.00 10.36 0.42
C ARG A 30 1.64 9.89 -0.89
N SER A 31 0.81 9.91 -1.93
CA SER A 31 1.16 9.45 -3.28
C SER A 31 2.00 10.49 -4.05
N PRO A 32 2.88 10.06 -4.97
CA PRO A 32 3.56 10.99 -5.89
C PRO A 32 2.61 11.57 -6.95
N VAL A 33 1.38 11.06 -7.04
CA VAL A 33 0.41 11.37 -8.10
C VAL A 33 -0.80 12.14 -7.58
N MET A 34 -1.28 11.80 -6.39
CA MET A 34 -2.53 12.33 -5.83
C MET A 34 -2.25 13.22 -4.62
N VAL A 35 -2.88 14.40 -4.58
CA VAL A 35 -2.78 15.34 -3.45
C VAL A 35 -3.48 14.79 -2.21
N LYS A 36 -4.64 14.14 -2.40
CA LYS A 36 -5.41 13.56 -1.29
C LYS A 36 -4.69 12.31 -0.76
N PRO A 37 -4.39 12.23 0.54
CA PRO A 37 -3.75 11.05 1.12
C PRO A 37 -4.73 9.86 1.17
N TYR A 38 -4.16 8.66 1.13
CA TYR A 38 -4.87 7.42 1.45
C TYR A 38 -4.74 7.17 2.95
N LEU A 39 -5.87 6.88 3.61
CA LEU A 39 -5.94 6.76 5.05
C LEU A 39 -6.29 5.33 5.46
N GLY A 40 -5.65 4.87 6.53
CA GLY A 40 -5.96 3.63 7.20
C GLY A 40 -5.26 2.41 6.62
N ARG A 41 -4.93 1.47 7.51
CA ARG A 41 -4.13 0.28 7.20
C ARG A 41 -4.66 -0.54 6.04
N ALA A 42 -5.97 -0.75 5.96
CA ALA A 42 -6.59 -1.57 4.91
C ALA A 42 -6.40 -0.94 3.52
N THR A 43 -6.70 0.36 3.39
CA THR A 43 -6.56 1.12 2.14
C THR A 43 -5.11 1.13 1.67
N VAL A 44 -4.18 1.42 2.58
CA VAL A 44 -2.75 1.49 2.26
C VAL A 44 -2.19 0.11 1.90
N SER A 45 -2.62 -0.95 2.60
CA SER A 45 -2.21 -2.32 2.26
C SER A 45 -2.69 -2.74 0.86
N ALA A 46 -3.94 -2.44 0.51
CA ALA A 46 -4.47 -2.72 -0.83
C ALA A 46 -3.69 -1.97 -1.92
N LEU A 47 -3.33 -0.70 -1.66
CA LEU A 47 -2.49 0.07 -2.58
C LEU A 47 -1.09 -0.54 -2.73
N ILE A 48 -0.45 -0.96 -1.64
CA ILE A 48 0.87 -1.60 -1.69
C ILE A 48 0.81 -2.93 -2.46
N ALA A 49 -0.27 -3.70 -2.31
CA ALA A 49 -0.49 -4.92 -3.09
C ALA A 49 -0.46 -4.63 -4.60
N VAL A 50 -1.17 -3.57 -5.03
CA VAL A 50 -1.12 -3.11 -6.42
C VAL A 50 0.31 -2.70 -6.83
N LEU A 51 1.04 -1.98 -5.97
CA LEU A 51 2.41 -1.56 -6.27
C LEU A 51 3.36 -2.75 -6.45
N PHE A 52 3.19 -3.85 -5.69
CA PHE A 52 3.99 -5.07 -5.84
C PHE A 52 3.83 -5.74 -7.22
N GLU A 53 2.65 -5.60 -7.82
CA GLU A 53 2.35 -6.09 -9.17
C GLU A 53 2.83 -5.13 -10.27
N VAL A 54 2.77 -3.81 -10.00
CA VAL A 54 3.08 -2.77 -10.99
C VAL A 54 4.58 -2.52 -11.12
N PHE A 55 5.33 -2.58 -10.03
CA PHE A 55 6.78 -2.41 -10.07
C PHE A 55 7.49 -3.70 -10.46
N GLU A 56 8.18 -3.62 -11.60
CA GLU A 56 9.10 -4.62 -12.10
C GLU A 56 10.52 -4.33 -11.59
N ASP A 57 11.33 -5.37 -11.36
CA ASP A 57 12.74 -5.24 -10.95
C ASP A 57 13.01 -4.32 -9.74
N PHE A 58 12.03 -4.22 -8.83
CA PHE A 58 12.12 -3.35 -7.65
C PHE A 58 13.28 -3.73 -6.74
N ARG A 59 14.09 -2.74 -6.34
CA ARG A 59 15.14 -2.89 -5.34
C ARG A 59 15.39 -1.58 -4.60
N TYR A 60 15.62 -1.66 -3.29
CA TYR A 60 16.19 -0.53 -2.55
C TYR A 60 17.68 -0.43 -2.83
N LEU A 61 18.15 0.78 -3.08
CA LEU A 61 19.54 1.12 -3.38
C LEU A 61 20.28 1.65 -2.15
N ASP A 62 19.58 2.42 -1.32
CA ASP A 62 20.18 3.18 -0.23
C ASP A 62 19.14 3.45 0.86
N ASP A 63 19.60 3.70 2.08
CA ASP A 63 18.77 4.11 3.20
C ASP A 63 19.38 5.23 4.03
N LEU A 64 18.54 6.22 4.35
CA LEU A 64 18.95 7.37 5.15
C LEU A 64 18.05 7.47 6.37
N VAL A 65 18.65 7.63 7.54
CA VAL A 65 17.91 7.83 8.79
C VAL A 65 17.98 9.31 9.15
N SER A 66 16.82 9.93 9.40
CA SER A 66 16.75 11.33 9.80
C SER A 66 17.40 11.52 11.16
N ARG A 67 18.11 12.63 11.35
CA ARG A 67 18.50 13.07 12.69
C ARG A 67 17.29 13.65 13.39
N VAL A 68 17.00 13.17 14.61
CA VAL A 68 16.01 13.81 15.50
C VAL A 68 16.76 14.87 16.31
N PRO A 69 16.53 16.18 16.10
CA PRO A 69 17.15 17.21 16.92
C PRO A 69 16.42 17.28 18.26
N ASP A 70 17.10 16.93 19.37
CA ASP A 70 16.76 17.09 20.80
C ASP A 70 15.26 16.97 21.22
N GLY A 71 14.45 16.28 20.43
CA GLY A 71 13.01 16.11 20.64
C GLY A 71 12.64 14.63 20.82
N PRO A 72 11.56 14.34 21.56
CA PRO A 72 11.09 12.98 21.72
C PRO A 72 10.45 12.47 20.41
N GLY A 73 10.86 11.29 19.96
CA GLY A 73 10.25 10.58 18.83
C GLY A 73 11.24 9.70 18.07
N PRO A 74 10.77 8.65 17.37
CA PRO A 74 11.63 7.82 16.55
C PRO A 74 12.13 8.59 15.31
N PRO A 75 13.35 8.32 14.82
CA PRO A 75 13.82 8.90 13.57
C PRO A 75 12.97 8.39 12.39
N ALA A 76 12.74 9.27 11.42
CA ALA A 76 12.21 8.88 10.12
C ALA A 76 13.30 8.17 9.28
N GLN A 77 12.86 7.42 8.27
CA GLN A 77 13.75 6.70 7.35
C GLN A 77 13.36 7.02 5.90
N ALA A 78 14.34 7.35 5.06
CA ALA A 78 14.19 7.41 3.62
C ALA A 78 14.77 6.13 3.01
N LEU A 79 14.02 5.47 2.12
CA LEU A 79 14.51 4.35 1.34
C LEU A 79 14.52 4.73 -0.14
N ILE A 80 15.68 4.78 -0.76
CA ILE A 80 15.82 5.07 -2.19
C ILE A 80 15.68 3.76 -2.95
N PHE A 81 14.86 3.72 -4.00
CA PHE A 81 14.66 2.53 -4.82
C PHE A 81 14.76 2.83 -6.31
N ASP A 82 15.12 1.79 -7.07
CA ASP A 82 14.90 1.73 -8.52
C ASP A 82 13.90 0.62 -8.82
N ALA A 83 13.11 0.83 -9.87
CA ALA A 83 12.20 -0.15 -10.43
C ALA A 83 11.94 0.16 -11.91
N ARG A 84 11.06 -0.63 -12.54
CA ARG A 84 10.50 -0.35 -13.85
C ARG A 84 8.98 -0.40 -13.81
N VAL A 85 8.35 0.36 -14.69
CA VAL A 85 6.90 0.31 -14.93
C VAL A 85 6.66 0.31 -16.43
N LEU A 86 6.13 -0.79 -16.97
CA LEU A 86 5.89 -0.95 -18.40
C LEU A 86 7.15 -0.64 -19.23
N GLY A 87 8.28 -1.20 -18.79
CA GLY A 87 9.59 -1.03 -19.42
C GLY A 87 10.29 0.32 -19.16
N LYS A 88 9.62 1.32 -18.57
CA LYS A 88 10.23 2.62 -18.21
C LYS A 88 10.94 2.53 -16.87
N GLN A 89 12.19 2.99 -16.81
CA GLN A 89 12.93 3.12 -15.56
C GLN A 89 12.30 4.18 -14.66
N VAL A 90 12.12 3.84 -13.39
CA VAL A 90 11.64 4.75 -12.35
C VAL A 90 12.58 4.65 -11.15
N GLN A 91 12.95 5.80 -10.61
CA GLN A 91 13.61 5.89 -9.33
C GLN A 91 12.66 6.57 -8.36
N GLY A 92 12.59 6.08 -7.14
CA GLY A 92 11.75 6.68 -6.12
C GLY A 92 12.39 6.70 -4.75
N LEU A 93 11.64 7.31 -3.84
CA LEU A 93 11.99 7.43 -2.44
C LEU A 93 10.73 7.16 -1.62
N ASP A 94 10.84 6.23 -0.68
CA ASP A 94 9.85 6.01 0.37
C ASP A 94 10.31 6.73 1.64
N TRP A 95 9.56 7.73 2.08
CA TRP A 95 9.78 8.42 3.33
C TRP A 95 8.85 7.88 4.42
N LEU A 96 9.44 7.20 5.39
CA LEU A 96 8.77 6.49 6.47
C LEU A 96 8.84 7.30 7.76
N ARG A 97 7.68 7.56 8.35
CA ARG A 97 7.54 8.07 9.73
C ARG A 97 7.03 6.96 10.61
N PHE A 98 7.57 6.88 11.82
CA PHE A 98 7.22 5.86 12.79
C PHE A 98 6.53 6.49 14.00
N GLY A 99 5.65 5.73 14.64
CA GLY A 99 5.13 6.06 15.97
C GLY A 99 5.96 5.40 17.08
N ASP A 100 5.64 5.68 18.34
CA ASP A 100 6.37 5.17 19.50
C ASP A 100 6.32 3.63 19.63
N THR A 101 5.33 2.99 19.00
CA THR A 101 5.21 1.52 18.92
C THR A 101 6.16 0.89 17.90
N GLY A 102 6.83 1.71 17.08
CA GLY A 102 7.65 1.31 15.95
C GLY A 102 6.85 0.97 14.68
N LEU A 103 5.53 1.20 14.67
CA LEU A 103 4.70 1.04 13.47
C LEU A 103 4.88 2.25 12.54
N VAL A 104 4.76 2.01 11.24
CA VAL A 104 4.78 3.08 10.22
C VAL A 104 3.47 3.86 10.32
N THR A 105 3.55 5.13 10.70
CA THR A 105 2.41 6.05 10.83
C THR A 105 2.27 6.99 9.64
N GLY A 106 3.35 7.18 8.87
CA GLY A 106 3.33 7.94 7.63
C GLY A 106 4.22 7.31 6.56
N LEU A 107 3.72 7.24 5.33
CA LEU A 107 4.50 6.84 4.16
C LEU A 107 4.28 7.85 3.04
N THR A 108 5.32 8.59 2.66
CA THR A 108 5.29 9.48 1.49
C THR A 108 6.16 8.88 0.40
N VAL A 109 5.61 8.74 -0.80
CA VAL A 109 6.34 8.22 -1.96
C VAL A 109 6.56 9.34 -2.96
N MET A 110 7.79 9.48 -3.43
CA MET A 110 8.18 10.38 -4.51
C MET A 110 8.84 9.58 -5.62
N VAL A 111 8.58 9.92 -6.88
CA VAL A 111 9.17 9.20 -8.03
C VAL A 111 9.62 10.15 -9.13
N ARG A 112 10.61 9.70 -9.89
CA ARG A 112 11.19 10.36 -11.06
C ARG A 112 11.57 9.33 -12.14
N PRO A 113 11.73 9.73 -13.41
CA PRO A 113 11.38 11.03 -13.97
C PRO A 113 9.87 11.15 -14.22
N LEU A 114 9.38 12.37 -14.51
CA LEU A 114 7.95 12.65 -14.73
C LEU A 114 7.27 11.69 -15.72
N PRO A 115 7.86 11.31 -16.88
CA PRO A 115 7.20 10.37 -17.80
C PRO A 115 6.96 8.97 -17.19
N ALA A 116 7.84 8.52 -16.30
CA ALA A 116 7.65 7.27 -15.56
C ALA A 116 6.58 7.45 -14.48
N ALA A 117 6.59 8.58 -13.76
CA ALA A 117 5.56 8.94 -12.78
C ALA A 117 4.14 8.98 -13.39
N MET A 118 3.99 9.58 -14.57
CA MET A 118 2.73 9.62 -15.32
C MET A 118 2.29 8.22 -15.77
N THR A 119 3.24 7.33 -16.06
CA THR A 119 2.94 5.94 -16.42
C THR A 119 2.46 5.16 -15.20
N LEU A 120 3.17 5.29 -14.07
CA LEU A 120 2.76 4.73 -12.79
C LEU A 120 1.35 5.19 -12.40
N ALA A 121 1.08 6.50 -12.48
CA ALA A 121 -0.23 7.09 -12.22
C ALA A 121 -1.37 6.42 -12.99
N ARG A 122 -1.18 6.23 -14.31
CA ARG A 122 -2.18 5.61 -15.18
C ARG A 122 -2.44 4.15 -14.80
N VAL A 123 -1.38 3.39 -14.53
CA VAL A 123 -1.50 1.96 -14.21
C VAL A 123 -2.15 1.77 -12.85
N VAL A 124 -1.66 2.47 -11.82
CA VAL A 124 -2.20 2.37 -10.46
C VAL A 124 -3.65 2.87 -10.40
N GLY A 125 -3.96 3.98 -11.07
CA GLY A 125 -5.34 4.50 -11.14
C GLY A 125 -6.32 3.45 -11.69
N LYS A 126 -5.98 2.85 -12.85
CA LYS A 126 -6.79 1.79 -13.46
C LYS A 126 -6.96 0.58 -12.52
N ARG A 127 -5.89 0.12 -11.87
CA ARG A 127 -5.93 -1.02 -10.94
C ARG A 127 -6.77 -0.75 -9.70
N MET A 128 -6.70 0.46 -9.16
CA MET A 128 -7.50 0.86 -7.99
C MET A 128 -8.98 0.98 -8.34
N GLU A 129 -9.33 1.45 -9.54
CA GLU A 129 -10.70 1.44 -10.05
C GLU A 129 -11.23 0.00 -10.22
N GLU A 130 -10.42 -0.89 -10.81
CA GLU A 130 -10.75 -2.31 -10.95
C GLU A 130 -10.94 -2.98 -9.57
N ALA A 131 -10.09 -2.68 -8.59
CA ALA A 131 -10.19 -3.20 -7.24
C ALA A 131 -11.43 -2.66 -6.50
N ALA A 132 -11.77 -1.37 -6.69
CA ALA A 132 -12.97 -0.78 -6.11
C ALA A 132 -14.26 -1.33 -6.76
N GLY A 133 -14.27 -1.49 -8.09
CA GLY A 133 -15.37 -2.11 -8.82
C GLY A 133 -15.53 -3.60 -8.51
N GLY A 134 -14.41 -4.31 -8.31
CA GLY A 134 -14.38 -5.71 -7.87
C GLY A 134 -14.85 -5.88 -6.42
N ALA A 135 -14.49 -4.98 -5.52
CA ALA A 135 -14.99 -4.97 -4.14
C ALA A 135 -16.51 -4.70 -4.09
N ALA A 136 -17.02 -3.80 -4.94
CA ALA A 136 -18.46 -3.56 -5.08
C ALA A 136 -19.20 -4.77 -5.69
N ALA A 137 -18.60 -5.45 -6.68
CA ALA A 137 -19.15 -6.66 -7.28
C ALA A 137 -19.15 -7.86 -6.32
N ASN A 138 -18.11 -8.01 -5.48
CA ASN A 138 -18.05 -9.04 -4.44
C ASN A 138 -19.05 -8.77 -3.31
N ALA A 139 -19.29 -7.50 -2.97
CA ALA A 139 -20.35 -7.13 -2.03
C ALA A 139 -21.77 -7.41 -2.61
N ALA A 140 -21.95 -7.25 -3.92
CA ALA A 140 -23.21 -7.59 -4.60
C ALA A 140 -23.41 -9.10 -4.82
N GLY A 141 -22.33 -9.87 -4.94
CA GLY A 141 -22.36 -11.33 -5.12
C GLY A 141 -22.66 -12.15 -3.84
N VAL A 142 -22.46 -11.57 -2.65
CA VAL A 142 -22.76 -12.22 -1.37
C VAL A 142 -24.24 -12.04 -0.94
N GLY A 143 -25.01 -11.20 -1.64
CA GLY A 143 -26.43 -10.94 -1.34
C GLY A 143 -27.46 -11.78 -2.10
N GLY A 144 -27.02 -12.73 -2.95
CA GLY A 144 -27.88 -13.38 -3.95
C GLY A 144 -27.97 -14.90 -3.85
N ALA A 145 -28.11 -15.49 -2.67
CA ALA A 145 -28.40 -16.92 -2.52
C ALA A 145 -29.19 -17.25 -1.24
N HIS A 146 -30.39 -16.68 -1.09
CA HIS A 146 -31.44 -17.29 -0.28
C HIS A 146 -32.82 -16.92 -0.84
N GLY A 147 -33.12 -17.50 -2.01
CA GLY A 147 -34.47 -17.52 -2.60
C GLY A 147 -35.13 -18.86 -2.29
N SER A 148 -35.99 -18.86 -1.27
CA SER A 148 -37.31 -19.51 -1.23
C SER A 148 -37.54 -20.76 -2.09
N GLY A 149 -37.64 -21.91 -1.42
CA GLY A 149 -38.35 -23.10 -1.92
C GLY A 149 -39.55 -23.39 -1.01
N ASP A 150 -40.74 -23.04 -1.48
CA ASP A 150 -42.03 -23.22 -0.81
C ASP A 150 -42.61 -24.64 -0.98
N THR A 151 -43.20 -25.14 0.11
CA THR A 151 -44.41 -25.99 0.23
C THR A 151 -44.47 -27.46 -0.24
N HIS A 152 -44.70 -28.39 0.73
CA HIS A 152 -45.72 -29.47 0.74
C HIS A 152 -45.60 -30.18 2.11
N GLY A 153 -46.59 -30.31 3.00
CA GLY A 153 -47.94 -30.82 2.82
C GLY A 153 -48.03 -32.22 3.44
N THR A 154 -48.65 -32.39 4.62
CA THR A 154 -49.21 -33.69 5.05
C THR A 154 -50.27 -33.50 6.15
N ALA A 155 -51.52 -33.80 5.79
CA ALA A 155 -52.63 -34.20 6.67
C ALA A 155 -52.45 -35.69 7.07
N PRO A 156 -53.32 -36.38 7.84
CA PRO A 156 -54.63 -36.01 8.38
C PRO A 156 -54.72 -35.98 9.92
#